data_AF-A0A935RL23-F1
#
_entry.id   AF-A0A935RL23-F1
#
_cell.length_a   1.000
_cell.length_b   1.000
_cell.length_c   1.000
_cell.angle_alpha   90.00
_cell.angle_beta   90.00
_cell.angle_gamma   90.00
#
_symmetry.space_group_name_H-M   'P 1'
#
loop_
_entity.id
_entity.type
_entity.pdbx_description
1 polymer ?
#
loop_
_entity_poly.entity_id
_entity_poly.type
_entity_poly.pdbx_seq_one_letter_code
_entity_poly.pdbx_strand_id
1 'polypeptide(L)'
;MFSSYGQPSINSQGMIVFRARSTGGQHITGIFTKQFPKGFVDAMADVSELVPYPNNLATTFTEFPSIPRIAMNSNFTATRGIHKPVYRFLLPDGTESRAGTTGIYVDIGGGYTITGASKLGAVPEFEQYSVPGFPGVAFDVFPGSPAINDRGTIAFKGNFTINGVGKTGIFARHLLNTPGGGNGPSEMIASSDTEIPNLPPSMKFRSFTFGSTAPPSIVGNDVVFLGLDNEDNPHFGGIYLANLKTGTQLREIVGIGKTIPGVKTGEITLLGESLAFDGRYLGFWAAWGREMKTVRLYCPEDGNSDIKAYCNGVDPLSVFDEDRGKWYQERNVPVHQGMFVYDLHLERAYSVATTDNDFTDFLFWVYSGKAPSTEEGDDDAEPPRWRSSAFGAVSDGMMALKARTGILNDTNEYIDIVDGLYLGDPSYDQPMRVVAETGMNGASIDPTLTTGFPAPLPITGLGIERDGFRGNMLAITATMANEEDSWGGIYMTHVTRGPMFTK
;
A
#
# COMPACT_ATOMS: atom_id res chain seq x y z
N MET A 1 -23.49 -7.41 6.41
CA MET A 1 -22.67 -8.21 5.47
C MET A 1 -21.97 -7.24 4.54
N PHE A 2 -20.67 -7.40 4.30
CA PHE A 2 -19.93 -6.57 3.36
C PHE A 2 -19.99 -7.18 1.96
N SER A 3 -20.07 -6.33 0.95
CA SER A 3 -20.03 -6.71 -0.47
C SER A 3 -18.63 -6.59 -1.05
N SER A 4 -17.76 -5.79 -0.43
CA SER A 4 -16.34 -5.72 -0.77
C SER A 4 -15.50 -5.35 0.44
N TYR A 5 -14.26 -5.83 0.46
CA TYR A 5 -13.27 -5.57 1.50
C TYR A 5 -11.88 -5.50 0.88
N GLY A 6 -11.02 -4.66 1.47
CA GLY A 6 -9.61 -4.56 1.09
C GLY A 6 -8.76 -5.63 1.79
N GLN A 7 -7.50 -5.73 1.37
CA GLN A 7 -6.51 -6.57 2.03
C GLN A 7 -6.34 -6.16 3.50
N PRO A 8 -6.29 -7.12 4.45
CA PRO A 8 -6.17 -6.81 5.88
C PRO A 8 -4.74 -6.51 6.31
N SER A 9 -4.61 -5.70 7.36
CA SER A 9 -3.42 -5.65 8.20
C SER A 9 -3.68 -6.38 9.52
N ILE A 10 -2.66 -7.00 10.11
CA ILE A 10 -2.75 -7.72 11.39
C ILE A 10 -1.58 -7.36 12.30
N ASN A 11 -1.81 -7.27 13.62
CA ASN A 11 -0.75 -7.13 14.60
C ASN A 11 -0.38 -8.46 15.28
N SER A 12 0.70 -8.49 16.06
CA SER A 12 1.16 -9.68 16.79
C SER A 12 0.22 -10.14 17.91
N GLN A 13 -0.84 -9.38 18.19
CA GLN A 13 -1.90 -9.71 19.14
C GLN A 13 -3.16 -10.30 18.47
N GLY A 14 -3.21 -10.36 17.13
CA GLY A 14 -4.32 -10.93 16.37
C GLY A 14 -5.47 -9.96 16.11
N MET A 15 -5.24 -8.65 16.31
CA MET A 15 -6.16 -7.61 15.85
C MET A 15 -6.00 -7.43 14.35
N ILE A 16 -7.07 -7.66 13.61
CA ILE A 16 -7.15 -7.40 12.18
C ILE A 16 -7.83 -6.07 11.94
N VAL A 17 -7.26 -5.25 11.05
CA VAL A 17 -7.90 -4.05 10.53
C VAL A 17 -8.06 -4.15 9.01
N PHE A 18 -9.21 -3.73 8.50
CA PHE A 18 -9.51 -3.78 7.08
C PHE A 18 -10.51 -2.68 6.68
N ARG A 19 -10.47 -2.32 5.40
CA ARG A 19 -11.52 -1.47 4.80
C ARG A 19 -12.63 -2.36 4.28
N ALA A 20 -13.89 -1.98 4.47
CA ALA A 20 -15.01 -2.68 3.85
C ALA A 20 -16.15 -1.76 3.41
N ARG A 21 -16.99 -2.27 2.50
CA ARG A 21 -18.19 -1.60 1.98
C ARG A 21 -19.34 -2.60 1.94
N SER A 22 -20.56 -2.14 2.21
CA SER A 22 -21.81 -2.88 1.95
C SER A 22 -22.57 -2.30 0.76
N THR A 23 -23.18 -3.18 -0.02
CA THR A 23 -24.24 -2.86 -0.98
C THR A 23 -25.59 -3.19 -0.33
N GLY A 24 -26.56 -2.27 -0.39
CA GLY A 24 -27.91 -2.44 0.21
C GLY A 24 -28.44 -1.20 0.93
N GLY A 25 -29.59 -1.35 1.62
CA GLY A 25 -30.39 -0.24 2.18
C GLY A 25 -29.71 0.64 3.25
N GLN A 26 -28.67 0.16 3.93
CA GLN A 26 -27.75 0.99 4.69
C GLN A 26 -26.36 0.84 4.07
N HIS A 27 -25.89 1.92 3.43
CA HIS A 27 -24.55 2.00 2.87
C HIS A 27 -23.53 2.17 4.01
N ILE A 28 -22.86 1.07 4.37
CA ILE A 28 -21.82 1.05 5.39
C ILE A 28 -20.49 0.98 4.65
N THR A 29 -19.70 2.05 4.72
CA THR A 29 -18.35 2.14 4.17
C THR A 29 -17.43 2.66 5.26
N GLY A 30 -16.34 1.97 5.54
CA GLY A 30 -15.49 2.33 6.67
C GLY A 30 -14.25 1.48 6.85
N ILE A 31 -13.59 1.74 7.97
CA ILE A 31 -12.50 0.96 8.53
C ILE A 31 -13.03 0.17 9.71
N PHE A 32 -12.79 -1.14 9.66
CA PHE A 32 -13.30 -2.09 10.63
C PHE A 32 -12.14 -2.84 11.26
N THR A 33 -12.36 -3.23 12.52
CA THR A 33 -11.45 -4.06 13.28
C THR A 33 -12.13 -5.34 13.70
N LYS A 34 -11.34 -6.39 13.90
CA LYS A 34 -11.80 -7.64 14.48
C LYS A 34 -10.64 -8.31 15.20
N GLN A 35 -10.84 -8.61 16.48
CA GLN A 35 -9.96 -9.50 17.19
C GLN A 35 -10.20 -10.94 16.69
N PHE A 36 -9.12 -11.66 16.37
CA PHE A 36 -9.19 -13.08 16.04
C PHE A 36 -8.62 -13.95 17.18
N PRO A 37 -9.09 -15.22 17.33
CA PRO A 37 -10.21 -15.84 16.60
C PRO A 37 -11.60 -15.46 17.16
N LYS A 38 -11.64 -14.64 18.23
CA LYS A 38 -12.87 -14.24 18.93
C LYS A 38 -13.04 -12.73 18.88
N GLY A 39 -14.26 -12.27 18.69
CA GLY A 39 -14.61 -10.86 18.69
C GLY A 39 -15.64 -10.53 17.62
N PHE A 40 -16.31 -9.41 17.79
CA PHE A 40 -17.19 -8.85 16.77
C PHE A 40 -16.38 -8.05 15.75
N VAL A 41 -17.02 -7.72 14.64
CA VAL A 41 -16.49 -6.71 13.73
C VAL A 41 -16.95 -5.37 14.27
N ASP A 42 -16.00 -4.52 14.64
CA ASP A 42 -16.25 -3.20 15.21
C ASP A 42 -15.80 -2.13 14.22
N ALA A 43 -16.60 -1.07 14.05
CA ALA A 43 -16.19 0.08 13.26
C ALA A 43 -15.13 0.88 14.05
N MET A 44 -13.97 1.12 13.43
CA MET A 44 -13.02 2.14 13.89
C MET A 44 -13.49 3.53 13.44
N ALA A 45 -13.92 3.61 12.17
CA ALA A 45 -14.51 4.81 11.58
C ALA A 45 -15.35 4.43 10.36
N ASP A 46 -16.49 5.07 10.14
CA ASP A 46 -17.30 4.93 8.93
C ASP A 46 -17.80 6.27 8.39
N VAL A 47 -18.44 6.25 7.21
CA VAL A 47 -18.95 7.46 6.52
C VAL A 47 -20.08 8.18 7.27
N SER A 48 -20.68 7.57 8.29
CA SER A 48 -21.67 8.21 9.16
C SER A 48 -21.04 8.94 10.34
N GLU A 49 -19.77 8.69 10.64
CA GLU A 49 -19.06 9.32 11.74
C GLU A 49 -18.56 10.72 11.40
N LEU A 50 -18.53 11.59 12.41
CA LEU A 50 -17.91 12.91 12.33
C LEU A 50 -16.40 12.77 12.15
N VAL A 51 -15.84 13.62 11.30
CA VAL A 51 -14.38 13.78 11.25
C VAL A 51 -13.92 14.30 12.63
N PRO A 52 -12.90 13.70 13.24
CA PRO A 52 -12.37 14.13 14.53
C PRO A 52 -11.91 15.58 14.54
N TYR A 53 -11.75 16.13 15.75
CA TYR A 53 -11.20 17.48 15.91
C TYR A 53 -9.85 17.64 15.16
N PRO A 54 -9.62 18.76 14.45
CA PRO A 54 -10.50 19.92 14.33
C PRO A 54 -11.64 19.77 13.32
N ASN A 55 -12.87 20.07 13.75
CA ASN A 55 -14.06 20.05 12.90
C ASN A 55 -15.13 21.00 13.47
N ASN A 56 -15.26 22.20 12.91
CA ASN A 56 -16.28 23.19 13.33
C ASN A 56 -17.45 23.29 12.33
N LEU A 57 -17.44 22.44 11.30
CA LEU A 57 -18.49 22.32 10.29
C LEU A 57 -19.38 21.09 10.48
N ALA A 58 -19.10 20.25 11.50
CA ALA A 58 -19.77 18.98 11.75
C ALA A 58 -19.75 18.07 10.50
N THR A 59 -18.63 18.09 9.76
CA THR A 59 -18.44 17.29 8.56
C THR A 59 -18.22 15.81 8.93
N THR A 60 -18.81 14.90 8.15
CA THR A 60 -18.58 13.45 8.26
C THR A 60 -17.64 12.94 7.16
N PHE A 61 -17.13 11.72 7.33
CA PHE A 61 -16.34 11.06 6.30
C PHE A 61 -17.14 10.80 5.02
N THR A 62 -16.47 10.85 3.87
CA THR A 62 -17.02 10.49 2.57
C THR A 62 -16.42 9.19 2.06
N GLU A 63 -15.11 8.99 2.22
CA GLU A 63 -14.43 7.78 1.76
C GLU A 63 -13.14 7.51 2.54
N PHE A 64 -12.74 6.23 2.58
CA PHE A 64 -11.43 5.77 3.05
C PHE A 64 -10.65 5.17 1.86
N PRO A 65 -9.73 5.92 1.24
CA PRO A 65 -9.15 5.55 -0.05
C PRO A 65 -8.04 4.49 0.06
N SER A 66 -7.39 4.37 1.22
CA SER A 66 -6.20 3.52 1.41
C SER A 66 -6.49 2.31 2.30
N ILE A 67 -5.62 1.30 2.22
CA ILE A 67 -5.63 0.16 3.15
C ILE A 67 -5.20 0.67 4.55
N PRO A 68 -5.97 0.41 5.62
CA PRO A 68 -5.58 0.81 6.96
C PRO A 68 -4.39 -0.02 7.46
N ARG A 69 -3.52 0.59 8.27
CA ARG A 69 -2.29 -0.03 8.79
C ARG A 69 -2.33 -0.05 10.31
N ILE A 70 -1.74 -1.08 10.89
CA ILE A 70 -1.74 -1.32 12.34
C ILE A 70 -0.33 -1.46 12.86
N ALA A 71 -0.08 -0.94 14.05
CA ALA A 71 1.19 -1.09 14.74
C ALA A 71 1.47 -2.56 15.06
N MET A 72 2.75 -2.93 15.11
CA MET A 72 3.15 -4.34 15.19
C MET A 72 2.67 -5.05 16.45
N ASN A 73 2.66 -4.39 17.61
CA ASN A 73 2.41 -5.00 18.92
C ASN A 73 1.33 -4.27 19.74
N SER A 74 0.62 -3.33 19.14
CA SER A 74 -0.45 -2.56 19.76
C SER A 74 -1.62 -2.44 18.79
N ASN A 75 -2.79 -2.10 19.30
CA ASN A 75 -3.99 -1.92 18.46
C ASN A 75 -4.04 -0.54 17.79
N PHE A 76 -2.91 0.17 17.74
CA PHE A 76 -2.84 1.49 17.14
C PHE A 76 -2.98 1.37 15.64
N THR A 77 -3.97 2.07 15.09
CA THR A 77 -4.40 1.91 13.70
C THR A 77 -4.39 3.26 13.01
N ALA A 78 -3.85 3.34 11.81
CA ALA A 78 -3.83 4.55 10.99
C ALA A 78 -4.51 4.30 9.64
N THR A 79 -5.28 5.28 9.19
CA THR A 79 -5.99 5.25 7.90
C THR A 79 -6.05 6.64 7.28
N ARG A 80 -6.38 6.72 5.99
CA ARG A 80 -6.75 7.97 5.34
C ARG A 80 -8.25 8.15 5.30
N GLY A 81 -8.68 9.39 5.43
CA GLY A 81 -10.07 9.80 5.20
C GLY A 81 -10.16 10.93 4.18
N ILE A 82 -11.23 10.92 3.40
CA ILE A 82 -11.66 12.00 2.50
C ILE A 82 -13.01 12.52 3.00
N HIS A 83 -13.20 13.83 2.93
CA HIS A 83 -14.40 14.52 3.36
C HIS A 83 -14.49 15.92 2.74
N LYS A 84 -15.64 16.58 2.89
CA LYS A 84 -15.76 18.02 2.62
C LYS A 84 -14.85 18.82 3.58
N PRO A 85 -14.63 20.14 3.36
CA PRO A 85 -13.91 20.96 4.34
C PRO A 85 -14.46 20.77 5.76
N VAL A 86 -13.57 20.62 6.74
CA VAL A 86 -13.93 20.41 8.17
C VAL A 86 -13.86 21.69 8.99
N TYR A 87 -13.16 22.71 8.47
CA TYR A 87 -12.91 23.93 9.21
C TYR A 87 -13.25 25.16 8.40
N ARG A 88 -14.06 26.06 8.99
CA ARG A 88 -14.23 27.45 8.56
C ARG A 88 -13.40 28.39 9.43
N PHE A 89 -12.77 29.39 8.83
CA PHE A 89 -11.96 30.41 9.50
C PHE A 89 -12.04 31.74 8.75
N LEU A 90 -11.63 32.84 9.39
CA LEU A 90 -11.60 34.17 8.77
C LEU A 90 -10.19 34.50 8.27
N LEU A 91 -10.10 35.07 7.08
CA LEU A 91 -8.89 35.64 6.53
C LEU A 91 -8.60 37.03 7.15
N PRO A 92 -7.36 37.57 7.01
CA PRO A 92 -7.01 38.88 7.56
C PRO A 92 -7.89 40.04 7.07
N ASP A 93 -8.50 39.90 5.89
CA ASP A 93 -9.43 40.87 5.31
C ASP A 93 -10.89 40.73 5.82
N GLY A 94 -11.13 39.77 6.71
CA GLY A 94 -12.44 39.48 7.31
C GLY A 94 -13.34 38.55 6.49
N THR A 95 -12.87 38.04 5.34
CA THR A 95 -13.65 37.08 4.53
C THR A 95 -13.57 35.65 5.09
N GLU A 96 -14.63 34.85 4.89
CA GLU A 96 -14.65 33.44 5.31
C GLU A 96 -13.90 32.56 4.29
N SER A 97 -13.06 31.66 4.80
CA SER A 97 -12.44 30.57 4.05
C SER A 97 -12.70 29.21 4.71
N ARG A 98 -12.50 28.13 3.96
CA ARG A 98 -12.71 26.74 4.41
C ARG A 98 -11.55 25.83 4.01
N ALA A 99 -11.19 24.92 4.90
CA ALA A 99 -10.05 24.02 4.72
C ALA A 99 -10.27 22.60 5.29
N GLY A 100 -9.35 21.69 4.96
CA GLY A 100 -9.32 20.32 5.45
C GLY A 100 -10.30 19.38 4.72
N THR A 101 -9.91 18.88 3.54
CA THR A 101 -10.70 17.93 2.73
C THR A 101 -10.19 16.48 2.79
N THR A 102 -9.02 16.27 3.39
CA THR A 102 -8.47 14.94 3.65
C THR A 102 -7.50 15.01 4.82
N GLY A 103 -7.24 13.85 5.41
CA GLY A 103 -6.31 13.70 6.51
C GLY A 103 -5.92 12.25 6.76
N ILE A 104 -5.02 12.08 7.73
CA ILE A 104 -4.65 10.81 8.34
C ILE A 104 -5.33 10.75 9.69
N TYR A 105 -6.03 9.65 9.94
CA TYR A 105 -6.85 9.43 11.12
C TYR A 105 -6.39 8.18 11.84
N VAL A 106 -6.39 8.26 13.17
CA VAL A 106 -5.70 7.26 13.99
C VAL A 106 -6.54 6.90 15.21
N ASP A 107 -6.61 5.62 15.54
CA ASP A 107 -7.00 5.15 16.86
C ASP A 107 -5.74 4.72 17.61
N ILE A 108 -5.50 5.31 18.78
CA ILE A 108 -4.37 4.98 19.67
C ILE A 108 -4.83 4.42 21.02
N GLY A 109 -5.90 3.62 21.01
CA GLY A 109 -6.42 2.92 22.19
C GLY A 109 -7.29 3.80 23.09
N GLY A 110 -7.80 4.91 22.57
CA GLY A 110 -8.69 5.83 23.29
C GLY A 110 -10.17 5.47 23.18
N GLY A 111 -10.55 4.55 22.28
CA GLY A 111 -11.94 4.26 21.94
C GLY A 111 -12.58 5.33 21.03
N TYR A 112 -11.76 6.18 20.43
CA TYR A 112 -12.18 7.19 19.46
C TYR A 112 -11.02 7.51 18.50
N THR A 113 -11.38 7.97 17.30
CA THR A 113 -10.41 8.36 16.27
C THR A 113 -9.93 9.81 16.49
N ILE A 114 -8.65 10.07 16.24
CA ILE A 114 -8.02 11.40 16.29
C ILE A 114 -7.40 11.79 14.95
N THR A 115 -7.22 13.09 14.72
CA THR A 115 -6.53 13.62 13.53
C THR A 115 -5.02 13.54 13.70
N GLY A 116 -4.37 12.69 12.91
CA GLY A 116 -2.91 12.54 12.85
C GLY A 116 -2.25 13.57 11.93
N ALA A 117 -2.81 13.81 10.76
CA ALA A 117 -2.39 14.86 9.83
C ALA A 117 -3.60 15.40 9.05
N SER A 118 -3.58 16.65 8.61
CA SER A 118 -4.72 17.23 7.89
C SER A 118 -4.29 18.34 6.93
N LYS A 119 -5.14 18.66 5.93
CA LYS A 119 -4.98 19.86 5.08
C LYS A 119 -5.42 21.15 5.80
N LEU A 120 -5.02 21.32 7.06
CA LEU A 120 -5.30 22.51 7.87
C LEU A 120 -4.04 23.35 8.14
N GLY A 121 -2.89 22.97 7.61
CA GLY A 121 -1.62 23.67 7.85
C GLY A 121 -1.55 25.13 7.39
N ALA A 122 -2.53 25.61 6.63
CA ALA A 122 -2.67 27.02 6.25
C ALA A 122 -3.62 27.81 7.17
N VAL A 123 -4.27 27.13 8.11
CA VAL A 123 -5.14 27.74 9.12
C VAL A 123 -4.26 28.17 10.30
N PRO A 124 -4.24 29.45 10.70
CA PRO A 124 -3.33 29.95 11.74
C PRO A 124 -3.43 29.21 13.08
N GLU A 125 -4.61 28.73 13.46
CA GLU A 125 -4.78 27.95 14.71
C GLU A 125 -4.20 26.54 14.64
N PHE A 126 -3.81 26.07 13.45
CA PHE A 126 -3.41 24.68 13.19
C PHE A 126 -2.07 24.52 12.46
N GLU A 127 -1.12 25.43 12.71
CA GLU A 127 0.24 25.37 12.15
C GLU A 127 0.97 24.04 12.43
N GLN A 128 0.58 23.26 13.45
CA GLN A 128 1.13 21.92 13.67
C GLN A 128 0.86 20.94 12.52
N TYR A 129 -0.11 21.23 11.64
CA TYR A 129 -0.38 20.47 10.42
C TYR A 129 0.30 21.09 9.18
N SER A 130 1.08 22.16 9.32
CA SER A 130 1.86 22.70 8.21
C SER A 130 2.94 21.73 7.77
N VAL A 131 3.35 21.87 6.51
CA VAL A 131 4.53 21.18 6.00
C VAL A 131 5.75 21.61 6.82
N PRO A 132 6.51 20.69 7.42
CA PRO A 132 7.66 21.05 8.25
C PRO A 132 8.68 21.89 7.48
N GLY A 133 9.15 22.97 8.09
CA GLY A 133 10.04 23.95 7.45
C GLY A 133 9.32 25.02 6.63
N PHE A 134 8.00 24.91 6.42
CA PHE A 134 7.19 25.87 5.68
C PHE A 134 5.91 26.25 6.44
N PRO A 135 6.02 27.10 7.49
CA PRO A 135 4.86 27.55 8.26
C PRO A 135 3.77 28.15 7.36
N GLY A 136 2.51 27.80 7.63
CA GLY A 136 1.36 28.27 6.84
C GLY A 136 1.16 27.54 5.50
N VAL A 137 2.05 26.63 5.11
CA VAL A 137 1.85 25.78 3.93
C VAL A 137 1.13 24.51 4.35
N ALA A 138 -0.06 24.27 3.79
CA ALA A 138 -0.77 23.01 3.96
C ALA A 138 -0.20 21.93 3.03
N PHE A 139 -0.37 20.66 3.42
CA PHE A 139 -0.26 19.56 2.48
C PHE A 139 -1.36 19.64 1.42
N ASP A 140 -1.05 19.22 0.20
CA ASP A 140 -2.00 19.11 -0.91
C ASP A 140 -2.76 17.78 -0.84
N VAL A 141 -2.07 16.69 -0.50
CA VAL A 141 -2.67 15.36 -0.33
C VAL A 141 -1.70 14.45 0.43
N PHE A 142 -2.21 13.35 0.96
CA PHE A 142 -1.42 12.32 1.67
C PHE A 142 -1.41 10.99 0.89
N PRO A 143 -0.68 10.80 -0.22
CA PRO A 143 -0.87 9.61 -1.07
C PRO A 143 -0.55 8.28 -0.37
N GLY A 144 -1.30 7.22 -0.75
CA GLY A 144 -1.11 5.85 -0.25
C GLY A 144 -1.49 5.63 1.22
N SER A 145 -1.05 4.51 1.80
CA SER A 145 -1.37 4.13 3.18
C SER A 145 -0.35 4.72 4.18
N PRO A 146 -0.77 5.43 5.24
CA PRO A 146 0.11 5.83 6.32
C PRO A 146 0.44 4.62 7.20
N ALA A 147 1.61 4.61 7.82
CA ALA A 147 2.02 3.58 8.77
C ALA A 147 2.07 4.13 10.20
N ILE A 148 1.97 3.26 11.21
CA ILE A 148 2.00 3.63 12.63
C ILE A 148 2.81 2.61 13.44
N ASN A 149 3.56 3.08 14.43
CA ASN A 149 4.31 2.23 15.35
C ASN A 149 3.64 2.07 16.73
N ASP A 150 4.21 1.22 17.57
CA ASP A 150 3.74 0.94 18.93
C ASP A 150 3.83 2.11 19.92
N ARG A 151 4.37 3.25 19.48
CA ARG A 151 4.50 4.47 20.28
C ARG A 151 3.53 5.55 19.84
N GLY A 152 2.62 5.27 18.91
CA GLY A 152 1.68 6.27 18.38
C GLY A 152 2.34 7.28 17.45
N THR A 153 3.50 6.95 16.86
CA THR A 153 4.10 7.75 15.80
C THR A 153 3.62 7.26 14.45
N ILE A 154 3.01 8.15 13.68
CA ILE A 154 2.68 7.90 12.28
C ILE A 154 3.86 8.26 11.38
N ALA A 155 4.01 7.53 10.28
CA ALA A 155 4.86 7.89 9.15
C ALA A 155 4.01 7.88 7.87
N PHE A 156 4.18 8.88 7.01
CA PHE A 156 3.33 9.05 5.84
C PHE A 156 4.01 9.78 4.69
N LYS A 157 3.51 9.54 3.47
CA LYS A 157 3.83 10.35 2.29
C LYS A 157 2.91 11.56 2.25
N GLY A 158 3.47 12.73 1.99
CA GLY A 158 2.74 13.98 1.81
C GLY A 158 3.18 14.70 0.53
N ASN A 159 2.23 15.19 -0.24
CA ASN A 159 2.49 16.11 -1.34
C ASN A 159 2.16 17.53 -0.91
N PHE A 160 2.88 18.51 -1.43
CA PHE A 160 2.74 19.92 -1.08
C PHE A 160 3.29 20.81 -2.19
N THR A 161 2.84 22.06 -2.25
CA THR A 161 3.24 23.00 -3.28
C THR A 161 3.95 24.20 -2.68
N ILE A 162 5.13 24.52 -3.21
CA ILE A 162 5.91 25.72 -2.83
C ILE A 162 6.13 26.56 -4.09
N ASN A 163 5.68 27.81 -4.07
CA ASN A 163 5.82 28.74 -5.20
C ASN A 163 5.31 28.18 -6.53
N GLY A 164 4.18 27.44 -6.49
CA GLY A 164 3.59 26.80 -7.67
C GLY A 164 4.29 25.52 -8.15
N VAL A 165 5.32 25.05 -7.43
CA VAL A 165 6.03 23.80 -7.75
C VAL A 165 5.56 22.70 -6.80
N GLY A 166 4.94 21.66 -7.37
CA GLY A 166 4.55 20.46 -6.65
C GLY A 166 5.76 19.67 -6.15
N LYS A 167 5.70 19.22 -4.90
CA LYS A 167 6.74 18.47 -4.20
C LYS A 167 6.12 17.27 -3.49
N THR A 168 6.96 16.30 -3.18
CA THR A 168 6.58 15.14 -2.37
C THR A 168 7.59 14.89 -1.26
N GLY A 169 7.20 14.16 -0.22
CA GLY A 169 8.10 13.79 0.85
C GLY A 169 7.54 12.78 1.83
N ILE A 170 8.40 12.34 2.73
CA ILE A 170 8.14 11.41 3.82
C ILE A 170 8.23 12.18 5.12
N PHE A 171 7.20 12.02 5.95
CA PHE A 171 7.02 12.74 7.19
C PHE A 171 6.69 11.77 8.31
N ALA A 172 7.02 12.16 9.54
CA ALA A 172 6.59 11.46 10.74
C ALA A 172 5.97 12.43 11.74
N ARG A 173 5.05 11.95 12.57
CA ARG A 173 4.48 12.74 13.67
C ARG A 173 4.15 11.85 14.84
N HIS A 174 4.64 12.19 16.02
CA HIS A 174 4.25 11.54 17.26
C HIS A 174 2.91 12.09 17.74
N LEU A 175 1.96 11.21 18.05
CA LEU A 175 0.61 11.57 18.44
C LEU A 175 0.37 11.32 19.92
N LEU A 176 -0.41 12.22 20.53
CA LEU A 176 -0.93 12.07 21.88
C LEU A 176 -2.42 11.73 21.83
N ASN A 177 -2.92 11.01 22.83
CA ASN A 177 -4.34 10.69 22.99
C ASN A 177 -5.12 11.91 23.52
N THR A 178 -5.12 12.96 22.72
CA THR A 178 -5.75 14.25 22.94
C THR A 178 -6.35 14.75 21.63
N PRO A 179 -7.31 15.69 21.65
CA PRO A 179 -7.85 16.27 20.42
C PRO A 179 -6.76 16.70 19.43
N GLY A 180 -6.90 16.34 18.15
CA GLY A 180 -5.93 16.68 17.09
C GLY A 180 -4.58 15.96 17.17
N GLY A 181 -4.47 14.92 18.01
CA GLY A 181 -3.22 14.19 18.20
C GLY A 181 -2.15 14.97 18.96
N GLY A 182 -2.52 16.07 19.63
CA GLY A 182 -1.60 17.00 20.30
C GLY A 182 -1.11 18.13 19.40
N ASN A 183 -0.23 18.97 19.94
CA ASN A 183 0.28 20.17 19.25
C ASN A 183 1.68 19.98 18.64
N GLY A 184 2.28 18.80 18.75
CA GLY A 184 3.57 18.51 18.13
C GLY A 184 3.47 18.60 16.61
N PRO A 185 4.42 19.27 15.92
CA PRO A 185 4.44 19.34 14.46
C PRO A 185 4.85 18.00 13.86
N SER A 186 4.65 17.85 12.56
CA SER A 186 5.31 16.77 11.81
C SER A 186 6.81 17.06 11.68
N GLU A 187 7.60 16.01 11.48
CA GLU A 187 9.02 16.05 11.14
C GLU A 187 9.18 15.59 9.68
N MET A 188 10.01 16.28 8.91
CA MET A 188 10.35 15.87 7.54
C MET A 188 11.52 14.90 7.59
N ILE A 189 11.34 13.70 7.04
CA ILE A 189 12.40 12.69 6.90
C ILE A 189 13.15 12.89 5.59
N ALA A 190 12.41 13.06 4.50
CA ALA A 190 12.94 13.32 3.17
C ALA A 190 11.89 14.04 2.32
N SER A 191 12.32 14.74 1.28
CA SER A 191 11.44 15.42 0.34
C SER A 191 12.10 15.55 -1.03
N SER A 192 11.40 16.18 -1.97
CA SER A 192 11.96 16.56 -3.27
C SER A 192 13.14 17.53 -3.20
N ASP A 193 13.46 18.06 -2.02
CA ASP A 193 14.64 18.89 -1.75
C ASP A 193 15.78 18.09 -1.10
N THR A 194 15.56 16.81 -0.78
CA THR A 194 16.58 15.95 -0.20
C THR A 194 17.45 15.37 -1.31
N GLU A 195 18.76 15.58 -1.20
CA GLU A 195 19.74 14.97 -2.10
C GLU A 195 19.71 13.45 -1.96
N ILE A 196 19.74 12.76 -3.11
CA ILE A 196 19.79 11.31 -3.17
C ILE A 196 21.12 10.87 -2.56
N PRO A 197 21.11 10.06 -1.48
CA PRO A 197 22.32 9.55 -0.87
C PRO A 197 23.12 8.65 -1.83
N ASN A 198 24.43 8.55 -1.58
CA ASN A 198 25.31 7.55 -2.21
C ASN A 198 25.32 7.54 -3.75
N LEU A 199 25.14 8.72 -4.37
CA LEU A 199 25.31 8.89 -5.81
C LEU A 199 26.71 8.45 -6.28
N PRO A 200 26.83 7.93 -7.52
CA PRO A 200 28.12 7.58 -8.09
C PRO A 200 29.10 8.76 -8.05
N PRO A 201 30.42 8.54 -7.87
CA PRO A 201 31.41 9.61 -7.79
C PRO A 201 31.37 10.61 -8.96
N SER A 202 31.02 10.14 -10.16
CA SER A 202 30.85 10.96 -11.36
C SER A 202 29.73 11.99 -11.27
N MET A 203 28.79 11.82 -10.34
CA MET A 203 27.59 12.64 -10.17
C MET A 203 27.64 13.54 -8.92
N LYS A 204 28.67 13.41 -8.06
CA LYS A 204 28.78 14.18 -6.80
C LYS A 204 28.84 15.69 -6.95
N PHE A 205 29.12 16.20 -8.15
CA PHE A 205 29.17 17.64 -8.45
C PHE A 205 27.83 18.20 -8.97
N ARG A 206 26.80 17.36 -9.09
CA ARG A 206 25.44 17.74 -9.46
C ARG A 206 24.52 17.41 -8.29
N SER A 207 23.66 18.35 -7.90
CA SER A 207 22.62 18.05 -6.92
C SER A 207 21.52 17.26 -7.63
N PHE A 208 21.36 15.99 -7.27
CA PHE A 208 20.23 15.16 -7.65
C PHE A 208 19.38 14.95 -6.41
N THR A 209 18.12 15.35 -6.47
CA THR A 209 17.15 15.18 -5.39
C THR A 209 16.09 14.16 -5.78
N PHE A 210 15.28 13.74 -4.80
CA PHE A 210 14.15 12.86 -5.09
C PHE A 210 13.12 13.55 -6.00
N GLY A 211 12.77 12.93 -7.13
CA GLY A 211 11.59 13.31 -7.91
C GLY A 211 10.33 12.64 -7.37
N SER A 212 10.45 11.46 -6.76
CA SER A 212 9.32 10.76 -6.14
C SER A 212 9.71 10.02 -4.85
N THR A 213 8.70 9.78 -4.01
CA THR A 213 8.80 8.94 -2.81
C THR A 213 7.59 8.04 -2.72
N ALA A 214 7.70 6.89 -2.06
CA ALA A 214 6.58 5.95 -1.85
C ALA A 214 6.09 5.94 -0.40
N PRO A 215 4.82 5.54 -0.14
CA PRO A 215 4.29 5.42 1.22
C PRO A 215 5.19 4.55 2.13
N PRO A 216 5.56 5.05 3.31
CA PRO A 216 6.58 4.41 4.15
C PRO A 216 6.03 3.22 4.95
N SER A 217 6.93 2.51 5.62
CA SER A 217 6.59 1.62 6.74
C SER A 217 7.43 1.97 7.96
N ILE A 218 6.90 1.76 9.16
CA ILE A 218 7.56 2.15 10.42
C ILE A 218 7.43 1.04 11.47
N VAL A 219 8.54 0.72 12.13
CA VAL A 219 8.59 -0.11 13.34
C VAL A 219 9.62 0.48 14.30
N GLY A 220 9.27 0.61 15.58
CA GLY A 220 10.17 1.27 16.54
C GLY A 220 10.46 2.72 16.12
N ASN A 221 11.72 3.10 15.94
CA ASN A 221 12.07 4.44 15.43
C ASN A 221 12.48 4.41 13.95
N ASP A 222 12.39 3.25 13.32
CA ASP A 222 12.94 3.01 11.99
C ASP A 222 11.84 3.16 10.95
N VAL A 223 12.05 4.09 10.02
CA VAL A 223 11.17 4.34 8.88
C VAL A 223 11.86 3.89 7.62
N VAL A 224 11.20 3.04 6.84
CA VAL A 224 11.66 2.61 5.51
C VAL A 224 10.77 3.17 4.42
N PHE A 225 11.36 3.62 3.33
CA PHE A 225 10.63 4.14 2.17
C PHE A 225 11.46 3.99 0.88
N LEU A 226 10.77 3.95 -0.25
CA LEU A 226 11.39 4.06 -1.58
C LEU A 226 11.47 5.54 -1.96
N GLY A 227 12.65 5.99 -2.41
CA GLY A 227 12.85 7.32 -2.99
C GLY A 227 13.59 7.21 -4.32
N LEU A 228 13.09 7.90 -5.35
CA LEU A 228 13.60 7.83 -6.72
C LEU A 228 13.84 9.23 -7.29
N ASP A 229 14.76 9.35 -8.23
CA ASP A 229 14.96 10.59 -9.01
C ASP A 229 13.78 10.85 -9.97
N ASN A 230 13.20 9.79 -10.52
CA ASN A 230 12.04 9.84 -11.42
C ASN A 230 11.21 8.55 -11.24
N GLU A 231 9.90 8.68 -11.01
CA GLU A 231 9.01 7.52 -10.82
C GLU A 231 8.85 6.68 -12.11
N ASP A 232 8.70 7.35 -13.25
CA ASP A 232 8.37 6.71 -14.53
C ASP A 232 9.58 6.01 -15.16
N ASN A 233 10.78 6.55 -14.95
CA ASN A 233 12.02 5.99 -15.47
C ASN A 233 13.18 6.27 -14.49
N PRO A 234 13.29 5.46 -13.42
CA PRO A 234 14.24 5.72 -12.35
C PRO A 234 15.68 5.38 -12.78
N HIS A 235 16.60 6.31 -12.54
CA HIS A 235 18.04 6.11 -12.77
C HIS A 235 18.83 6.11 -11.45
N PHE A 236 18.34 6.82 -10.45
CA PHE A 236 18.95 6.93 -9.13
C PHE A 236 17.88 6.80 -8.07
N GLY A 237 18.30 6.40 -6.88
CA GLY A 237 17.38 6.15 -5.78
C GLY A 237 17.52 4.74 -5.23
N GLY A 238 16.59 4.40 -4.36
CA GLY A 238 16.69 3.18 -3.60
C GLY A 238 15.68 3.11 -2.46
N ILE A 239 15.79 2.03 -1.69
CA ILE A 239 15.11 1.89 -0.42
C ILE A 239 16.00 2.48 0.67
N TYR A 240 15.45 3.42 1.42
CA TYR A 240 16.16 4.14 2.49
C TYR A 240 15.57 3.80 3.85
N LEU A 241 16.45 3.81 4.84
CA LEU A 241 16.13 3.73 6.25
C LEU A 241 16.48 5.06 6.92
N ALA A 242 15.53 5.61 7.68
CA ALA A 242 15.74 6.75 8.56
C ALA A 242 15.40 6.35 10.01
N ASN A 243 16.17 6.85 10.98
CA ASN A 243 15.92 6.58 12.39
C ASN A 243 15.53 7.86 13.12
N LEU A 244 14.28 7.90 13.61
CA LEU A 244 13.67 9.08 14.22
C LEU A 244 14.38 9.56 15.50
N LYS A 245 15.26 8.76 16.12
CA LYS A 245 16.04 9.19 17.30
C LYS A 245 17.38 9.81 16.96
N THR A 246 18.07 9.27 15.95
CA THR A 246 19.42 9.72 15.59
C THR A 246 19.42 10.82 14.52
N GLY A 247 18.25 11.13 13.94
CA GLY A 247 18.05 12.21 12.97
C GLY A 247 17.69 11.71 11.57
N THR A 248 17.62 12.63 10.62
CA THR A 248 17.13 12.39 9.25
C THR A 248 18.19 11.85 8.28
N GLN A 249 19.36 11.42 8.77
CA GLN A 249 20.38 10.83 7.90
C GLN A 249 19.85 9.53 7.29
N LEU A 250 19.76 9.51 5.96
CA LEU A 250 19.26 8.37 5.21
C LEU A 250 20.36 7.33 5.00
N ARG A 251 20.10 6.09 5.43
CA ARG A 251 20.91 4.92 5.04
C ARG A 251 20.26 4.23 3.86
N GLU A 252 20.98 4.14 2.74
CA GLU A 252 20.54 3.31 1.61
C GLU A 252 20.66 1.83 1.98
N ILE A 253 19.58 1.07 1.79
CA ILE A 253 19.52 -0.39 2.02
C ILE A 253 19.71 -1.15 0.70
N VAL A 254 19.03 -0.70 -0.36
CA VAL A 254 19.14 -1.22 -1.73
C VAL A 254 19.08 -0.04 -2.68
N GLY A 255 20.01 0.05 -3.63
CA GLY A 255 20.08 1.15 -4.59
C GLY A 255 19.94 0.69 -6.04
N ILE A 256 19.37 1.55 -6.88
CA ILE A 256 19.36 1.36 -8.35
C ILE A 256 20.79 1.50 -8.88
N GLY A 257 21.13 0.68 -9.88
CA GLY A 257 22.48 0.57 -10.43
C GLY A 257 23.47 -0.17 -9.54
N LYS A 258 22.98 -0.85 -8.49
CA LYS A 258 23.79 -1.66 -7.57
C LYS A 258 23.27 -3.09 -7.54
N THR A 259 24.11 -4.03 -7.13
CA THR A 259 23.69 -5.40 -6.84
C THR A 259 23.10 -5.50 -5.44
N ILE A 260 22.23 -6.49 -5.20
CA ILE A 260 21.67 -6.75 -3.87
C ILE A 260 22.71 -7.51 -3.03
N PRO A 261 23.13 -6.98 -1.85
CA PRO A 261 24.07 -7.69 -0.99
C PRO A 261 23.57 -9.10 -0.62
N GLY A 262 24.41 -10.11 -0.83
CA GLY A 262 24.09 -11.51 -0.46
C GLY A 262 23.26 -12.29 -1.46
N VAL A 263 22.84 -11.69 -2.58
CA VAL A 263 22.15 -12.38 -3.67
C VAL A 263 22.92 -12.20 -4.97
N LYS A 264 22.97 -13.26 -5.80
CA LYS A 264 23.59 -13.21 -7.13
C LYS A 264 22.56 -12.73 -8.16
N THR A 265 22.41 -11.41 -8.26
CA THR A 265 21.62 -10.75 -9.32
C THR A 265 22.52 -9.86 -10.18
N GLY A 266 21.96 -9.36 -11.29
CA GLY A 266 22.52 -8.18 -11.96
C GLY A 266 22.32 -6.89 -11.14
N GLU A 267 22.70 -5.76 -11.74
CA GLU A 267 22.37 -4.45 -11.18
C GLU A 267 20.87 -4.21 -11.20
N ILE A 268 20.36 -3.67 -10.09
CA ILE A 268 18.95 -3.36 -9.91
C ILE A 268 18.56 -2.18 -10.80
N THR A 269 17.46 -2.35 -11.52
CA THR A 269 16.91 -1.36 -12.44
C THR A 269 15.57 -0.80 -11.96
N LEU A 270 14.78 -1.58 -11.22
CA LEU A 270 13.51 -1.15 -10.64
C LEU A 270 13.31 -1.70 -9.23
N LEU A 271 12.56 -0.96 -8.41
CA LEU A 271 12.21 -1.31 -7.04
C LEU A 271 10.71 -1.04 -6.81
N GLY A 272 10.08 -1.87 -5.98
CA GLY A 272 8.65 -1.79 -5.69
C GLY A 272 8.34 -0.85 -4.53
N GLU A 273 7.21 -0.16 -4.61
CA GLU A 273 6.74 0.77 -3.56
C GLU A 273 6.23 0.07 -2.29
N SER A 274 5.83 -1.19 -2.40
CA SER A 274 5.28 -1.98 -1.30
C SER A 274 6.40 -2.61 -0.47
N LEU A 275 6.84 -1.87 0.56
CA LEU A 275 7.87 -2.31 1.50
C LEU A 275 7.25 -2.93 2.76
N ALA A 276 7.45 -4.23 2.98
CA ALA A 276 7.04 -4.90 4.22
C ALA A 276 8.16 -4.80 5.25
N PHE A 277 7.86 -4.40 6.49
CA PHE A 277 8.90 -4.19 7.50
C PHE A 277 8.45 -4.65 8.89
N ASP A 278 9.29 -5.43 9.56
CA ASP A 278 9.04 -5.95 10.92
C ASP A 278 10.00 -5.39 11.98
N GLY A 279 10.83 -4.41 11.61
CA GLY A 279 11.85 -3.82 12.49
C GLY A 279 13.26 -4.38 12.29
N ARG A 280 13.41 -5.57 11.72
CA ARG A 280 14.72 -6.15 11.36
C ARG A 280 14.77 -6.56 9.90
N TYR A 281 13.73 -7.19 9.41
CA TYR A 281 13.63 -7.71 8.07
C TYR A 281 12.77 -6.80 7.21
N LEU A 282 13.26 -6.53 6.00
CA LEU A 282 12.59 -5.74 4.98
C LEU A 282 12.25 -6.66 3.81
N GLY A 283 10.97 -6.88 3.54
CA GLY A 283 10.48 -7.56 2.34
C GLY A 283 10.22 -6.56 1.22
N PHE A 284 10.73 -6.83 0.01
CA PHE A 284 10.58 -5.95 -1.14
C PHE A 284 10.64 -6.71 -2.48
N TRP A 285 10.14 -6.07 -3.53
CA TRP A 285 10.28 -6.50 -4.91
C TRP A 285 11.38 -5.70 -5.61
N ALA A 286 12.15 -6.35 -6.49
CA ALA A 286 13.12 -5.68 -7.35
C ALA A 286 13.25 -6.38 -8.70
N ALA A 287 13.67 -5.61 -9.72
CA ALA A 287 14.05 -6.12 -11.03
C ALA A 287 15.51 -5.80 -11.35
N TRP A 288 16.13 -6.63 -12.18
CA TRP A 288 17.50 -6.44 -12.67
C TRP A 288 17.60 -6.70 -14.16
N GLY A 289 18.69 -6.23 -14.76
CA GLY A 289 18.85 -6.29 -16.21
C GLY A 289 17.89 -5.33 -16.93
N ARG A 290 17.93 -5.38 -18.27
CA ARG A 290 17.18 -4.46 -19.16
C ARG A 290 16.19 -5.17 -20.07
N GLU A 291 16.10 -6.49 -19.93
CA GLU A 291 15.22 -7.31 -20.74
C GLU A 291 13.79 -7.14 -20.24
N MET A 292 12.91 -6.77 -21.16
CA MET A 292 11.49 -6.56 -20.89
C MET A 292 10.69 -7.52 -21.76
N LYS A 293 9.58 -8.02 -21.22
CA LYS A 293 8.54 -8.74 -21.97
C LYS A 293 7.29 -7.87 -22.07
N THR A 294 6.56 -8.02 -23.16
CA THR A 294 5.28 -7.34 -23.34
C THR A 294 4.17 -8.19 -22.75
N VAL A 295 3.24 -7.55 -22.04
CA VAL A 295 2.02 -8.17 -21.50
C VAL A 295 0.81 -7.35 -21.97
N ARG A 296 -0.18 -8.04 -22.51
CA ARG A 296 -1.48 -7.48 -22.88
C ARG A 296 -2.43 -7.47 -21.68
N LEU A 297 -2.98 -6.30 -21.37
CA LEU A 297 -3.92 -6.08 -20.29
C LEU A 297 -5.26 -5.60 -20.86
N TYR A 298 -6.32 -6.40 -20.71
CA TYR A 298 -7.66 -6.00 -21.10
C TYR A 298 -8.26 -5.01 -20.11
N CYS A 299 -8.99 -4.04 -20.65
CA CYS A 299 -9.75 -3.08 -19.84
C CYS A 299 -10.68 -3.81 -18.85
N PRO A 300 -10.82 -3.28 -17.62
CA PRO A 300 -11.60 -3.95 -16.58
C PRO A 300 -13.08 -4.02 -16.95
N GLU A 301 -13.72 -5.12 -16.59
CA GLU A 301 -15.16 -5.36 -16.82
C GLU A 301 -16.00 -4.93 -15.62
N ASP A 302 -15.40 -4.90 -14.44
CA ASP A 302 -15.98 -4.50 -13.17
C ASP A 302 -15.36 -3.20 -12.61
N GLY A 303 -15.95 -2.66 -11.55
CA GLY A 303 -15.54 -1.39 -10.94
C GLY A 303 -16.29 -0.16 -11.47
N ASN A 304 -15.71 1.03 -11.26
CA ASN A 304 -16.33 2.33 -11.54
C ASN A 304 -16.67 2.48 -13.04
N SER A 305 -17.90 2.90 -13.35
CA SER A 305 -18.41 3.02 -14.73
C SER A 305 -17.59 3.97 -15.59
N ASP A 306 -17.15 5.09 -15.02
CA ASP A 306 -16.49 6.16 -15.76
C ASP A 306 -15.04 5.78 -16.07
N ILE A 307 -14.37 5.11 -15.12
CA ILE A 307 -13.04 4.52 -15.34
C ILE A 307 -13.08 3.45 -16.44
N LYS A 308 -14.12 2.59 -16.42
CA LYS A 308 -14.31 1.58 -17.47
C LYS A 308 -14.57 2.20 -18.84
N ALA A 309 -15.48 3.17 -18.90
CA ALA A 309 -15.79 3.88 -20.13
C ALA A 309 -14.55 4.59 -20.68
N TYR A 310 -13.73 5.15 -19.79
CA TYR A 310 -12.48 5.78 -20.19
C TYR A 310 -11.52 4.78 -20.84
N CYS A 311 -11.29 3.62 -20.20
CA CYS A 311 -10.44 2.57 -20.78
C CYS A 311 -10.98 2.05 -22.12
N ASN A 312 -12.30 1.90 -22.25
CA ASN A 312 -12.99 1.34 -23.41
C ASN A 312 -13.14 2.35 -24.57
N GLY A 313 -12.05 3.01 -24.95
CA GLY A 313 -11.96 3.79 -26.19
C GLY A 313 -11.84 5.30 -26.02
N VAL A 314 -11.77 5.84 -24.79
CA VAL A 314 -11.43 7.26 -24.57
C VAL A 314 -9.93 7.42 -24.32
N ASP A 315 -9.32 6.48 -23.60
CA ASP A 315 -7.88 6.44 -23.39
C ASP A 315 -7.17 6.24 -24.74
N PRO A 316 -6.33 7.19 -25.19
CA PRO A 316 -5.65 7.08 -26.48
C PRO A 316 -4.64 5.92 -26.54
N LEU A 317 -4.28 5.32 -25.40
CA LEU A 317 -3.42 4.15 -25.35
C LEU A 317 -4.17 2.83 -25.53
N SER A 318 -5.50 2.85 -25.47
CA SER A 318 -6.34 1.65 -25.63
C SER A 318 -6.53 1.27 -27.10
N VAL A 319 -6.37 -0.02 -27.39
CA VAL A 319 -6.55 -0.63 -28.72
C VAL A 319 -7.70 -1.62 -28.65
N PHE A 320 -8.56 -1.64 -29.68
CA PHE A 320 -9.66 -2.59 -29.77
C PHE A 320 -9.20 -3.92 -30.37
N ASP A 321 -9.49 -5.02 -29.67
CA ASP A 321 -9.31 -6.40 -30.11
C ASP A 321 -10.61 -6.88 -30.78
N GLU A 322 -10.62 -6.94 -32.12
CA GLU A 322 -11.79 -7.36 -32.90
C GLU A 322 -12.17 -8.83 -32.65
N ASP A 323 -11.20 -9.70 -32.42
CA ASP A 323 -11.43 -11.13 -32.23
C ASP A 323 -12.17 -11.42 -30.92
N ARG A 324 -11.96 -10.57 -29.90
CA ARG A 324 -12.55 -10.73 -28.57
C ARG A 324 -13.62 -9.70 -28.22
N GLY A 325 -13.76 -8.66 -29.02
CA GLY A 325 -14.67 -7.55 -28.76
C GLY A 325 -14.33 -6.76 -27.49
N LYS A 326 -13.03 -6.60 -27.17
CA LYS A 326 -12.56 -5.94 -25.93
C LYS A 326 -11.45 -4.93 -26.21
N TRP A 327 -11.34 -3.91 -25.36
CA TRP A 327 -10.21 -2.97 -25.40
C TRP A 327 -9.06 -3.47 -24.54
N TYR A 328 -7.82 -3.23 -24.96
CA TYR A 328 -6.62 -3.59 -24.22
C TYR A 328 -5.52 -2.54 -24.34
N GLN A 329 -4.51 -2.66 -23.47
CA GLN A 329 -3.24 -1.95 -23.57
C GLN A 329 -2.08 -2.92 -23.38
N GLU A 330 -0.98 -2.68 -24.06
CA GLU A 330 0.27 -3.42 -23.85
C GLU A 330 1.16 -2.71 -22.83
N ARG A 331 1.80 -3.49 -21.95
CA ARG A 331 2.73 -3.01 -20.93
C ARG A 331 4.01 -3.81 -20.94
N ASN A 332 5.12 -3.12 -20.74
CA ASN A 332 6.43 -3.73 -20.59
C ASN A 332 6.64 -4.14 -19.13
N VAL A 333 7.02 -5.40 -18.93
CA VAL A 333 7.32 -6.02 -17.64
C VAL A 333 8.77 -6.50 -17.64
N PRO A 334 9.56 -6.28 -16.58
CA PRO A 334 10.90 -6.85 -16.51
C PRO A 334 10.89 -8.37 -16.59
N VAL A 335 11.81 -8.93 -17.38
CA VAL A 335 12.01 -10.38 -17.50
C VAL A 335 12.60 -10.93 -16.21
N HIS A 336 13.63 -10.27 -15.66
CA HIS A 336 14.26 -10.68 -14.42
C HIS A 336 13.79 -9.83 -13.25
N GLN A 337 13.01 -10.45 -12.37
CA GLN A 337 12.44 -9.82 -11.18
C GLN A 337 12.25 -10.86 -10.08
N GLY A 338 12.09 -10.38 -8.84
CA GLY A 338 11.96 -11.28 -7.70
C GLY A 338 11.52 -10.58 -6.42
N MET A 339 11.19 -11.41 -5.43
CA MET A 339 10.90 -11.01 -4.06
C MET A 339 12.09 -11.33 -3.17
N PHE A 340 12.46 -10.38 -2.31
CA PHE A 340 13.65 -10.45 -1.47
C PHE A 340 13.33 -10.07 -0.03
N VAL A 341 14.08 -10.65 0.89
CA VAL A 341 14.11 -10.24 2.30
C VAL A 341 15.51 -9.74 2.63
N TYR A 342 15.63 -8.50 3.10
CA TYR A 342 16.88 -7.93 3.62
C TYR A 342 16.90 -7.95 5.14
N ASP A 343 17.94 -8.55 5.73
CA ASP A 343 18.20 -8.53 7.17
C ASP A 343 19.07 -7.32 7.52
N LEU A 344 18.49 -6.32 8.19
CA LEU A 344 19.19 -5.10 8.58
C LEU A 344 20.31 -5.33 9.59
N HIS A 345 20.30 -6.45 10.32
CA HIS A 345 21.33 -6.78 11.30
C HIS A 345 22.55 -7.41 10.64
N LEU A 346 22.32 -8.29 9.66
CA LEU A 346 23.39 -8.96 8.91
C LEU A 346 23.84 -8.19 7.67
N GLU A 347 23.15 -7.10 7.33
CA GLU A 347 23.38 -6.28 6.13
C GLU A 347 23.43 -7.10 4.84
N ARG A 348 22.51 -8.06 4.76
CA ARG A 348 22.43 -9.08 3.72
C ARG A 348 20.98 -9.32 3.34
N ALA A 349 20.74 -9.50 2.06
CA ALA A 349 19.49 -10.02 1.54
C ALA A 349 19.55 -11.50 1.17
N TYR A 350 18.35 -12.06 1.07
CA TYR A 350 18.05 -13.41 0.64
C TYR A 350 17.01 -13.34 -0.47
N SER A 351 17.19 -14.12 -1.52
CA SER A 351 16.16 -14.30 -2.53
C SER A 351 15.08 -15.22 -1.98
N VAL A 352 13.82 -14.79 -2.07
CA VAL A 352 12.67 -15.61 -1.68
C VAL A 352 12.18 -16.39 -2.88
N ALA A 353 12.00 -15.71 -4.02
CA ALA A 353 11.60 -16.28 -5.29
C ALA A 353 11.96 -15.33 -6.44
N THR A 354 12.19 -15.87 -7.63
CA THR A 354 12.58 -15.13 -8.84
C THR A 354 11.85 -15.64 -10.07
N THR A 355 11.79 -14.81 -11.12
CA THR A 355 11.28 -15.25 -12.42
C THR A 355 12.20 -16.20 -13.18
N ASP A 356 13.48 -16.26 -12.79
CA ASP A 356 14.45 -17.17 -13.42
C ASP A 356 14.21 -18.64 -13.02
N ASN A 357 13.54 -18.89 -11.89
CA ASN A 357 13.45 -20.23 -11.29
C ASN A 357 12.05 -20.63 -10.82
N ASP A 358 11.23 -19.68 -10.34
CA ASP A 358 10.10 -20.02 -9.47
C ASP A 358 8.74 -19.65 -10.08
N PHE A 359 8.61 -18.45 -10.65
CA PHE A 359 7.33 -17.90 -11.09
C PHE A 359 7.45 -17.18 -12.43
N THR A 360 6.32 -16.91 -13.08
CA THR A 360 6.33 -16.14 -14.33
C THR A 360 6.26 -14.64 -14.07
N ASP A 361 5.58 -14.20 -13.00
CA ASP A 361 5.43 -12.78 -12.68
C ASP A 361 5.14 -12.53 -11.20
N PHE A 362 5.45 -11.32 -10.74
CA PHE A 362 5.10 -10.80 -9.41
C PHE A 362 4.26 -9.52 -9.48
N LEU A 363 4.10 -8.94 -10.68
CA LEU A 363 3.38 -7.69 -10.89
C LEU A 363 1.90 -7.94 -11.19
N PHE A 364 1.04 -7.35 -10.37
CA PHE A 364 -0.41 -7.36 -10.55
C PHE A 364 -0.91 -5.98 -10.88
N TRP A 365 -1.87 -5.92 -11.81
CA TRP A 365 -2.25 -4.68 -12.49
C TRP A 365 -3.67 -4.25 -12.12
N VAL A 366 -3.83 -2.95 -11.89
CA VAL A 366 -5.13 -2.32 -11.67
C VAL A 366 -5.21 -1.05 -12.52
N TYR A 367 -6.30 -0.93 -13.30
CA TYR A 367 -6.61 0.30 -14.00
C TYR A 367 -7.35 1.25 -13.05
N SER A 368 -6.71 2.36 -12.71
CA SER A 368 -7.18 3.25 -11.63
C SER A 368 -6.84 4.70 -11.95
N GLY A 369 -7.45 5.65 -11.23
CA GLY A 369 -7.25 7.10 -11.41
C GLY A 369 -8.59 7.81 -11.46
N LYS A 370 -8.59 9.10 -11.75
CA LYS A 370 -9.82 9.89 -11.84
C LYS A 370 -10.20 10.07 -13.30
N ALA A 371 -11.33 9.49 -13.72
CA ALA A 371 -11.86 9.72 -15.04
C ALA A 371 -12.19 11.22 -15.22
N PRO A 372 -11.94 11.82 -16.40
CA PRO A 372 -12.33 13.19 -16.66
C PRO A 372 -13.86 13.35 -16.46
N SER A 373 -14.28 14.11 -15.47
CA SER A 373 -15.69 14.46 -15.22
C SER A 373 -15.97 15.90 -15.64
N THR A 374 -17.21 16.20 -16.03
CA THR A 374 -17.67 17.56 -16.36
C THR A 374 -17.94 18.45 -15.14
N GLU A 375 -17.73 17.95 -13.92
CA GLU A 375 -17.93 18.71 -12.67
C GLU A 375 -16.61 19.28 -12.15
N GLU A 376 -16.61 20.57 -11.81
CA GLU A 376 -15.49 21.30 -11.20
C GLU A 376 -15.14 20.70 -9.83
N GLY A 377 -13.94 20.11 -9.74
CA GLY A 377 -13.35 19.67 -8.48
C GLY A 377 -12.01 18.98 -8.72
N ASP A 378 -10.98 19.35 -7.95
CA ASP A 378 -9.56 18.90 -8.02
C ASP A 378 -9.03 18.63 -9.43
N ASP A 379 -8.61 19.70 -10.11
CA ASP A 379 -7.92 19.70 -11.42
C ASP A 379 -6.56 19.00 -11.41
N ASP A 380 -6.04 18.64 -10.23
CA ASP A 380 -4.73 18.02 -10.03
C ASP A 380 -4.75 16.48 -9.93
N ALA A 381 -5.91 15.86 -10.14
CA ALA A 381 -6.05 14.40 -10.03
C ALA A 381 -5.60 13.68 -11.32
N GLU A 382 -4.70 12.70 -11.16
CA GLU A 382 -4.12 11.95 -12.26
C GLU A 382 -5.18 11.16 -13.06
N PRO A 383 -5.14 11.18 -14.41
CA PRO A 383 -6.08 10.43 -15.24
C PRO A 383 -5.97 8.92 -15.02
N PRO A 384 -6.98 8.13 -15.45
CA PRO A 384 -6.95 6.69 -15.31
C PRO A 384 -5.80 6.08 -16.11
N ARG A 385 -5.05 5.17 -15.48
CA ARG A 385 -4.00 4.38 -16.11
C ARG A 385 -3.79 3.05 -15.41
N TRP A 386 -3.09 2.14 -16.07
CA TRP A 386 -2.57 0.92 -15.46
C TRP A 386 -1.50 1.23 -14.42
N ARG A 387 -1.68 0.71 -13.21
CA ARG A 387 -0.67 0.69 -12.15
C ARG A 387 -0.37 -0.76 -11.77
N SER A 388 0.90 -1.09 -11.64
CA SER A 388 1.35 -2.40 -11.16
C SER A 388 1.73 -2.33 -9.69
N SER A 389 1.63 -3.47 -9.00
CA SER A 389 2.15 -3.63 -7.65
C SER A 389 2.58 -5.07 -7.43
N ALA A 390 3.68 -5.23 -6.69
CA ALA A 390 4.04 -6.50 -6.07
C ALA A 390 3.53 -6.52 -4.63
N PHE A 391 3.11 -7.70 -4.17
CA PHE A 391 2.50 -7.87 -2.86
C PHE A 391 3.26 -8.89 -2.04
N GLY A 392 3.61 -8.51 -0.82
CA GLY A 392 4.15 -9.43 0.17
C GLY A 392 4.24 -8.79 1.55
N ALA A 393 4.32 -9.64 2.57
CA ALA A 393 4.42 -9.29 3.97
C ALA A 393 5.55 -10.10 4.61
N VAL A 394 6.32 -9.48 5.51
CA VAL A 394 7.47 -10.10 6.17
C VAL A 394 7.24 -10.22 7.67
N SER A 395 7.69 -11.32 8.24
CA SER A 395 7.73 -11.53 9.69
C SER A 395 8.80 -12.55 10.04
N ASP A 396 9.77 -12.14 10.85
CA ASP A 396 10.87 -12.98 11.34
C ASP A 396 11.57 -13.70 10.17
N GLY A 397 12.02 -12.94 9.17
CA GLY A 397 12.77 -13.44 8.01
C GLY A 397 11.96 -14.27 7.01
N MET A 398 10.73 -14.68 7.35
CA MET A 398 9.79 -15.32 6.43
C MET A 398 9.04 -14.26 5.64
N MET A 399 8.70 -14.60 4.40
CA MET A 399 7.90 -13.73 3.53
C MET A 399 6.71 -14.50 2.96
N ALA A 400 5.52 -13.98 3.21
CA ALA A 400 4.32 -14.34 2.46
C ALA A 400 4.24 -13.41 1.25
N LEU A 401 4.12 -13.95 0.05
CA LEU A 401 4.15 -13.18 -1.20
C LEU A 401 3.07 -13.65 -2.18
N LYS A 402 2.62 -12.74 -3.04
CA LYS A 402 1.74 -13.05 -4.17
C LYS A 402 2.57 -13.22 -5.43
N ALA A 403 2.35 -14.30 -6.17
CA ALA A 403 3.02 -14.55 -7.44
C ALA A 403 2.11 -15.26 -8.43
N ARG A 404 2.51 -15.23 -9.70
CA ARG A 404 1.79 -15.82 -10.83
C ARG A 404 2.63 -16.87 -11.53
N THR A 405 2.03 -18.01 -11.85
CA THR A 405 2.49 -18.90 -12.92
C THR A 405 1.55 -18.81 -14.12
N GLY A 406 2.07 -19.10 -15.29
CA GLY A 406 1.35 -19.02 -16.56
C GLY A 406 2.32 -18.83 -17.72
N ILE A 407 1.81 -18.93 -18.95
CA ILE A 407 2.60 -18.78 -20.17
C ILE A 407 2.04 -17.61 -20.97
N LEU A 408 2.91 -16.80 -21.58
CA LEU A 408 2.48 -15.82 -22.56
C LEU A 408 2.24 -16.51 -23.90
N ASN A 409 1.04 -16.35 -24.45
CA ASN A 409 0.74 -16.79 -25.81
C ASN A 409 1.32 -15.82 -26.86
N ASP A 410 1.09 -16.12 -28.15
CA ASP A 410 1.57 -15.30 -29.28
C ASP A 410 0.96 -13.88 -29.31
N THR A 411 -0.10 -13.60 -28.53
CA THR A 411 -0.73 -12.28 -28.40
C THR A 411 -0.34 -11.54 -27.13
N ASN A 412 0.73 -11.97 -26.45
CA ASN A 412 1.25 -11.41 -25.21
C ASN A 412 0.30 -11.51 -24.01
N GLU A 413 -0.61 -12.47 -24.01
CA GLU A 413 -1.53 -12.68 -22.90
C GLU A 413 -1.11 -13.87 -22.08
N TYR A 414 -1.29 -13.74 -20.78
CA TYR A 414 -1.16 -14.88 -19.89
C TYR A 414 -2.31 -15.86 -20.11
N ILE A 415 -1.95 -17.12 -20.39
CA ILE A 415 -2.84 -18.28 -20.43
C ILE A 415 -2.44 -19.27 -19.33
N ASP A 416 -3.37 -20.17 -18.98
CA ASP A 416 -3.20 -21.17 -17.91
C ASP A 416 -2.70 -20.55 -16.60
N ILE A 417 -3.30 -19.41 -16.24
CA ILE A 417 -2.87 -18.58 -15.11
C ILE A 417 -3.20 -19.27 -13.79
N VAL A 418 -2.21 -19.32 -12.91
CA VAL A 418 -2.42 -19.58 -11.48
C VAL A 418 -1.83 -18.42 -10.68
N ASP A 419 -2.72 -17.70 -10.00
CA ASP A 419 -2.32 -16.69 -9.02
C ASP A 419 -2.34 -17.33 -7.63
N GLY A 420 -1.24 -17.19 -6.90
CA GLY A 420 -1.08 -17.83 -5.59
C GLY A 420 -0.51 -16.92 -4.52
N LEU A 421 -0.73 -17.32 -3.27
CA LEU A 421 0.00 -16.86 -2.10
C LEU A 421 0.96 -17.96 -1.68
N TYR A 422 2.22 -17.58 -1.50
CA TYR A 422 3.31 -18.48 -1.17
C TYR A 422 4.05 -17.97 0.05
N LEU A 423 4.67 -18.88 0.79
CA LEU A 423 5.43 -18.58 1.99
C LEU A 423 6.84 -19.13 1.85
N GLY A 424 7.82 -18.23 1.79
CA GLY A 424 9.24 -18.57 1.80
C GLY A 424 9.88 -18.28 3.16
N ASP A 425 10.85 -19.11 3.53
CA ASP A 425 11.77 -18.85 4.65
C ASP A 425 13.22 -18.95 4.15
N PRO A 426 13.68 -17.95 3.38
CA PRO A 426 14.96 -18.02 2.70
C PRO A 426 16.15 -17.89 3.67
N SER A 427 15.89 -17.44 4.90
CA SER A 427 16.92 -17.34 5.95
C SER A 427 17.37 -18.72 6.46
N TYR A 428 16.52 -19.74 6.30
CA TYR A 428 16.79 -21.13 6.68
C TYR A 428 16.79 -22.09 5.47
N ASP A 429 16.86 -21.55 4.25
CA ASP A 429 16.87 -22.33 2.99
C ASP A 429 15.73 -23.37 2.93
N GLN A 430 14.54 -22.99 3.42
CA GLN A 430 13.38 -23.87 3.39
C GLN A 430 12.68 -23.81 2.03
N PRO A 431 12.14 -24.93 1.54
CA PRO A 431 11.34 -24.92 0.33
C PRO A 431 10.13 -24.01 0.50
N MET A 432 9.81 -23.28 -0.57
CA MET A 432 8.63 -22.43 -0.62
C MET A 432 7.36 -23.26 -0.45
N ARG A 433 6.41 -22.74 0.32
CA ARG A 433 5.14 -23.40 0.63
C ARG A 433 3.99 -22.69 -0.05
N VAL A 434 3.09 -23.44 -0.66
CA VAL A 434 1.80 -22.92 -1.12
C VAL A 434 0.92 -22.62 0.08
N VAL A 435 0.44 -21.39 0.20
CA VAL A 435 -0.60 -21.01 1.16
C VAL A 435 -1.96 -21.26 0.53
N ALA A 436 -2.17 -20.74 -0.68
CA ALA A 436 -3.39 -20.93 -1.48
C ALA A 436 -3.12 -20.53 -2.94
N GLU A 437 -3.84 -21.15 -3.87
CA GLU A 437 -3.78 -20.86 -5.31
C GLU A 437 -5.19 -20.78 -5.89
N THR A 438 -5.38 -19.97 -6.93
CA THR A 438 -6.60 -20.00 -7.74
C THR A 438 -6.84 -21.40 -8.31
N GLY A 439 -8.10 -21.83 -8.34
CA GLY A 439 -8.49 -23.18 -8.76
C GLY A 439 -8.47 -24.23 -7.65
N MET A 440 -7.74 -24.02 -6.55
CA MET A 440 -7.86 -24.89 -5.38
C MET A 440 -9.29 -24.86 -4.81
N ASN A 441 -9.74 -25.96 -4.21
CA ASN A 441 -11.03 -26.00 -3.54
C ASN A 441 -11.03 -25.03 -2.33
N GLY A 442 -11.97 -24.08 -2.31
CA GLY A 442 -12.13 -23.10 -1.25
C GLY A 442 -12.35 -23.70 0.13
N ALA A 443 -12.85 -24.94 0.21
CA ALA A 443 -12.98 -25.68 1.46
C ALA A 443 -11.65 -25.91 2.20
N SER A 444 -10.52 -25.78 1.50
CA SER A 444 -9.18 -25.82 2.11
C SER A 444 -8.88 -24.60 3.00
N ILE A 445 -9.53 -23.46 2.74
CA ILE A 445 -9.43 -22.23 3.54
C ILE A 445 -10.64 -22.10 4.48
N ASP A 446 -11.84 -22.44 3.98
CA ASP A 446 -13.10 -22.32 4.71
C ASP A 446 -13.86 -23.66 4.71
N PRO A 447 -13.66 -24.51 5.74
CA PRO A 447 -14.30 -25.82 5.81
C PRO A 447 -15.84 -25.78 5.82
N THR A 448 -16.46 -24.64 6.16
CA THR A 448 -17.92 -24.50 6.21
C THR A 448 -18.56 -24.60 4.83
N LEU A 449 -17.79 -24.36 3.77
CA LEU A 449 -18.22 -24.48 2.38
C LEU A 449 -18.62 -25.91 2.01
N THR A 450 -18.08 -26.92 2.69
CA THR A 450 -18.43 -28.34 2.43
C THR A 450 -19.89 -28.68 2.73
N THR A 451 -20.52 -27.90 3.60
CA THR A 451 -21.91 -28.09 4.02
C THR A 451 -22.85 -26.98 3.55
N GLY A 452 -22.29 -25.83 3.14
CA GLY A 452 -23.05 -24.64 2.78
C GLY A 452 -23.49 -24.58 1.32
N PHE A 453 -22.85 -25.34 0.42
CA PHE A 453 -23.06 -25.25 -1.02
C PHE A 453 -23.20 -26.62 -1.68
N PRO A 454 -24.03 -26.75 -2.73
CA PRO A 454 -24.26 -28.02 -3.42
C PRO A 454 -23.06 -28.47 -4.27
N ALA A 455 -22.18 -27.55 -4.66
CA ALA A 455 -20.99 -27.80 -5.47
C ALA A 455 -19.74 -27.15 -4.83
N PRO A 456 -18.53 -27.65 -5.12
CA PRO A 456 -17.29 -27.01 -4.68
C PRO A 456 -17.16 -25.58 -5.21
N LEU A 457 -16.67 -24.67 -4.37
CA LEU A 457 -16.31 -23.31 -4.75
C LEU A 457 -14.79 -23.19 -4.88
N PRO A 458 -14.23 -23.19 -6.10
CA PRO A 458 -12.80 -22.96 -6.29
C PRO A 458 -12.42 -21.53 -5.91
N ILE A 459 -11.18 -21.34 -5.45
CA ILE A 459 -10.59 -20.02 -5.20
C ILE A 459 -10.44 -19.29 -6.53
N THR A 460 -10.94 -18.05 -6.59
CA THR A 460 -10.88 -17.17 -7.78
C THR A 460 -10.01 -15.95 -7.56
N GLY A 461 -9.71 -15.58 -6.32
CA GLY A 461 -8.91 -14.40 -6.01
C GLY A 461 -8.27 -14.47 -4.64
N LEU A 462 -7.07 -13.90 -4.54
CA LEU A 462 -6.26 -13.85 -3.32
C LEU A 462 -5.63 -12.47 -3.18
N GLY A 463 -5.52 -12.01 -1.93
CA GLY A 463 -4.91 -10.72 -1.60
C GLY A 463 -4.18 -10.73 -0.27
N ILE A 464 -3.09 -9.98 -0.22
CA ILE A 464 -2.25 -9.76 0.97
C ILE A 464 -1.77 -8.31 0.98
N GLU A 465 -1.71 -7.69 2.14
CA GLU A 465 -1.08 -6.38 2.35
C GLU A 465 0.24 -6.56 3.10
N ARG A 466 1.17 -5.60 3.01
CA ARG A 466 2.51 -5.68 3.62
C ARG A 466 2.54 -5.75 5.17
N ASP A 467 1.42 -5.45 5.83
CA ASP A 467 1.21 -5.69 7.27
C ASP A 467 0.29 -6.89 7.55
N GLY A 468 -0.02 -7.70 6.53
CA GLY A 468 -0.84 -8.90 6.63
C GLY A 468 -0.12 -10.09 7.29
N PHE A 469 1.15 -9.96 7.66
CA PHE A 469 1.90 -11.00 8.36
C PHE A 469 2.67 -10.42 9.55
N ARG A 470 2.33 -10.86 10.77
CA ARG A 470 3.00 -10.45 12.01
C ARG A 470 3.11 -11.59 13.02
N GLY A 471 4.28 -11.72 13.63
CA GLY A 471 4.59 -12.86 14.49
C GLY A 471 4.43 -14.16 13.71
N ASN A 472 3.49 -14.99 14.13
CA ASN A 472 3.12 -16.22 13.44
C ASN A 472 1.74 -16.15 12.79
N MET A 473 1.12 -14.98 12.62
CA MET A 473 -0.24 -14.85 12.10
C MET A 473 -0.25 -14.21 10.72
N LEU A 474 -0.83 -14.91 9.76
CA LEU A 474 -1.00 -14.46 8.37
C LEU A 474 -2.48 -14.21 8.11
N ALA A 475 -2.82 -12.98 7.72
CA ALA A 475 -4.14 -12.54 7.31
C ALA A 475 -4.19 -12.27 5.81
N ILE A 476 -5.19 -12.83 5.14
CA ILE A 476 -5.37 -12.75 3.69
C ILE A 476 -6.83 -12.44 3.34
N THR A 477 -7.08 -11.95 2.14
CA THR A 477 -8.41 -12.02 1.52
C THR A 477 -8.45 -13.19 0.55
N ALA A 478 -9.56 -13.91 0.53
CA ALA A 478 -9.83 -14.90 -0.50
C ALA A 478 -11.27 -14.76 -1.01
N THR A 479 -11.44 -14.92 -2.32
CA THR A 479 -12.74 -15.06 -2.98
C THR A 479 -12.83 -16.43 -3.63
N MET A 480 -14.01 -17.02 -3.59
CA MET A 480 -14.32 -18.31 -4.17
C MET A 480 -15.63 -18.21 -4.95
N ALA A 481 -15.71 -18.78 -6.14
CA ALA A 481 -16.93 -18.73 -6.93
C ALA A 481 -17.01 -19.88 -7.93
N ASN A 482 -18.24 -20.25 -8.27
CA ASN A 482 -18.56 -21.05 -9.45
C ASN A 482 -19.60 -20.29 -10.30
N GLU A 483 -20.31 -20.98 -11.20
CA GLU A 483 -21.29 -20.35 -12.08
C GLU A 483 -22.54 -19.81 -11.36
N GLU A 484 -22.86 -20.34 -10.17
CA GLU A 484 -24.12 -20.06 -9.45
C GLU A 484 -23.88 -19.32 -8.12
N ASP A 485 -22.77 -19.61 -7.46
CA ASP A 485 -22.51 -19.25 -6.07
C ASP A 485 -21.18 -18.51 -5.93
N SER A 486 -21.12 -17.60 -4.95
CA SER A 486 -19.90 -16.91 -4.56
C SER A 486 -19.75 -16.82 -3.05
N TRP A 487 -18.51 -16.86 -2.61
CA TRP A 487 -18.10 -16.70 -1.22
C TRP A 487 -16.82 -15.88 -1.14
N GLY A 488 -16.56 -15.32 0.02
CA GLY A 488 -15.25 -14.76 0.30
C GLY A 488 -15.21 -14.09 1.65
N GLY A 489 -14.00 -13.83 2.10
CA GLY A 489 -13.79 -13.09 3.33
C GLY A 489 -12.34 -12.78 3.59
N ILE A 490 -12.12 -12.34 4.81
CA ILE A 490 -10.80 -12.21 5.41
C ILE A 490 -10.55 -13.47 6.24
N TYR A 491 -9.45 -14.15 5.94
CA TYR A 491 -9.02 -15.38 6.57
C TYR A 491 -7.72 -15.16 7.32
N MET A 492 -7.52 -15.88 8.41
CA MET A 492 -6.32 -15.79 9.22
C MET A 492 -5.88 -17.18 9.64
N THR A 493 -4.58 -17.43 9.55
CA THR A 493 -3.96 -18.70 9.92
C THR A 493 -2.69 -18.48 10.72
N HIS A 494 -2.28 -19.51 11.46
CA HIS A 494 -0.99 -19.54 12.12
C HIS A 494 0.06 -20.20 11.22
N VAL A 495 1.16 -19.49 11.01
CA VAL A 495 2.33 -19.93 10.27
C VAL A 495 3.37 -20.46 11.23
N THR A 496 3.79 -21.71 11.07
CA THR A 496 4.91 -22.28 11.82
C THR A 496 6.17 -22.35 10.95
N ARG A 497 7.33 -22.18 11.60
CA ARG A 497 8.63 -22.56 11.00
C ARG A 497 8.78 -24.07 11.04
N GLY A 498 9.31 -24.63 9.95
CA GLY A 498 9.64 -26.05 9.82
C GLY A 498 8.81 -26.79 8.75
N PRO A 499 9.22 -28.02 8.40
CA PRO A 499 8.48 -28.86 7.46
C PRO A 499 7.11 -29.25 8.05
N MET A 500 6.05 -29.17 7.23
CA MET A 500 4.87 -29.99 7.49
C MET A 500 5.33 -31.45 7.35
N PHE A 501 5.08 -32.28 8.35
CA PHE A 501 5.52 -33.68 8.50
C PHE A 501 6.93 -33.88 9.07
N THR A 502 7.01 -34.04 10.40
CA THR A 502 7.74 -35.20 10.93
C THR A 502 6.77 -36.38 10.92
N LYS A 503 7.22 -37.52 10.37
CA LYS A 503 6.46 -38.79 10.35
C LYS A 503 5.86 -39.17 11.70
#